data_AF-A0A9N9XVB0-F1
#
_entry.id   AF-A0A9N9XVB0-F1
#
_cell.length_a   1.000
_cell.length_b   1.000
_cell.length_c   1.000
_cell.angle_alpha   90.00
_cell.angle_beta   90.00
_cell.angle_gamma   90.00
#
_symmetry.space_group_name_H-M   'P 1'
#
loop_
_entity.id
_entity.type
_entity.pdbx_description
1 polymer ?
#
loop_
_entity_poly.entity_id
_entity_poly.type
_entity_poly.pdbx_seq_one_letter_code
_entity_poly.pdbx_strand_id
1 'polypeptide(L)'
;MERFATLRAIVFWTVLLFLGLVTSISPISIKGSKLYDENGTQFFVKGVQYVGNSSLYDPLLDRKKCEIDAKFMKRLGVNTIRVLGADSTKKHNDCMDTFAREGIYIWLELAIVPDYWIDRLEPKWTMPMYNNWTSTVDEFAGYDNLLAFTVASATMDNTTEGSLSAPYVKAATRDIKAFRNARGYRQIPISYASFDDQPQLSFSGGYLACGDDEDTIEMLGVESYALCEKTTMKLGLSSIHRSFQHYNMPIIFTSAGCIEDAEGKRDFSDVSAIFNSSFQDTFSGAIIYQWGQYGADNWGLVEYFNAAQTGTPTALSDYLAVESMLSTINPTGTAMFSYQPTETAPACPTSNSASAWVVNPSQSLPTIAGLNIKTVTRRTTILSSTVESSTTQTSATEPASETSSVGSVSSPPNDEARAGSSMSRGSLIGAIVGSVIGGLALIVFAAWFFIHKREAKTSPQPDEGNDSEKTIKTELAGLPVAPRHELPGIRQNDSYFDPASTVSYLPPYDLPHEVGELSSTGISEALSTPVHEMPPDELSPRTRGVEGFAPVVIPQAQSATVHEMPDSNRVSAYIGRAT
;
A
#
# COMPACT_ATOMS: atom_id res chain seq x y z
N MET A 1 -24.25 -16.42 -54.48
CA MET A 1 -23.01 -15.83 -53.93
C MET A 1 -23.26 -14.75 -52.88
N GLU A 2 -24.36 -13.98 -52.96
CA GLU A 2 -24.66 -12.93 -51.98
C GLU A 2 -24.86 -13.40 -50.52
N ARG A 3 -25.46 -14.56 -50.28
CA ARG A 3 -25.70 -15.06 -48.91
C ARG A 3 -24.42 -15.39 -48.11
N PHE A 4 -23.32 -15.68 -48.80
CA PHE A 4 -22.02 -15.93 -48.16
C PHE A 4 -21.28 -14.63 -47.79
N ALA A 5 -21.57 -13.52 -48.46
CA ALA A 5 -20.98 -12.22 -48.15
C ALA A 5 -21.56 -11.63 -46.85
N THR A 6 -22.87 -11.77 -46.64
CA THR A 6 -23.56 -11.34 -45.41
C THR A 6 -23.12 -12.13 -44.17
N LEU A 7 -22.87 -13.43 -44.29
CA LEU A 7 -22.42 -14.24 -43.14
C LEU A 7 -20.98 -13.90 -42.73
N ARG A 8 -20.10 -13.60 -43.69
CA ARG A 8 -18.73 -13.13 -43.42
C ARG A 8 -18.71 -11.75 -42.78
N ALA A 9 -19.59 -10.84 -43.21
CA ALA A 9 -19.73 -9.53 -42.59
C ALA A 9 -20.19 -9.65 -41.13
N ILE A 10 -21.22 -10.46 -40.84
CA ILE A 10 -21.73 -10.63 -39.46
C ILE A 10 -20.66 -11.22 -38.55
N VAL A 11 -19.92 -12.25 -39.00
CA VAL A 11 -18.81 -12.84 -38.23
C VAL A 11 -17.69 -11.83 -37.98
N PHE A 12 -17.32 -11.02 -38.97
CA PHE A 12 -16.32 -9.97 -38.83
C PHE A 12 -16.75 -8.90 -37.81
N TRP A 13 -18.02 -8.47 -37.85
CA TRP A 13 -18.58 -7.49 -36.91
C TRP A 13 -18.72 -8.04 -35.49
N THR A 14 -19.06 -9.33 -35.31
CA THR A 14 -19.07 -9.96 -33.98
C THR A 14 -17.67 -10.17 -33.41
N VAL A 15 -16.67 -10.49 -34.25
CA VAL A 15 -15.27 -10.62 -33.80
C VAL A 15 -14.69 -9.26 -33.42
N LEU A 16 -15.00 -8.19 -34.17
CA LEU A 16 -14.64 -6.80 -33.83
C LEU A 16 -15.31 -6.29 -32.54
N LEU A 17 -16.53 -6.73 -32.22
CA LEU A 17 -17.22 -6.39 -30.96
C LEU A 17 -16.65 -7.11 -29.73
N PHE A 18 -15.97 -8.25 -29.91
CA PHE A 18 -15.29 -8.97 -28.81
C PHE A 18 -13.79 -8.64 -28.66
N LEU A 19 -13.19 -7.91 -29.61
CA LEU A 19 -11.76 -7.55 -29.61
C LEU A 19 -11.40 -6.35 -28.71
N GLY A 20 -12.34 -5.78 -27.95
CA GLY A 20 -12.14 -4.49 -27.28
C GLY A 20 -12.58 -4.37 -25.83
N LEU A 21 -12.91 -5.47 -25.12
CA LEU A 21 -13.02 -5.39 -23.66
C LEU A 21 -11.62 -5.45 -23.06
N VAL A 22 -10.89 -4.33 -23.17
CA VAL A 22 -9.84 -4.05 -22.21
C VAL A 22 -10.58 -3.87 -20.89
N THR A 23 -10.57 -4.89 -20.04
CA THR A 23 -11.05 -4.74 -18.67
C THR A 23 -10.08 -3.78 -17.99
N SER A 24 -10.50 -2.51 -17.84
CA SER A 24 -9.83 -1.61 -16.90
C SER A 24 -9.82 -2.33 -15.55
N ILE A 25 -8.67 -2.35 -14.89
CA ILE A 25 -8.58 -2.86 -13.53
C ILE A 25 -9.50 -2.03 -12.64
N SER A 26 -10.40 -2.70 -11.94
CA SER A 26 -11.47 -2.02 -11.24
C SER A 26 -10.97 -1.46 -9.91
N PRO A 27 -11.39 -0.26 -9.48
CA PRO A 27 -10.92 0.27 -8.21
C PRO A 27 -11.30 -0.60 -7.01
N ILE A 28 -10.38 -0.72 -6.05
CA ILE A 28 -10.65 -1.35 -4.75
C ILE A 28 -11.37 -0.34 -3.82
N SER A 29 -12.36 -0.84 -3.09
CA SER A 29 -13.15 -0.10 -2.11
C SER A 29 -13.05 -0.71 -0.71
N ILE A 30 -13.36 0.10 0.31
CA ILE A 30 -13.43 -0.36 1.70
C ILE A 30 -14.89 -0.56 2.10
N LYS A 31 -15.16 -1.66 2.81
CA LYS A 31 -16.37 -1.84 3.61
C LYS A 31 -15.94 -2.44 4.95
N GLY A 32 -16.21 -1.72 6.05
CA GLY A 32 -15.76 -2.12 7.38
C GLY A 32 -14.24 -2.35 7.40
N SER A 33 -13.81 -3.48 7.97
CA SER A 33 -12.39 -3.84 8.06
C SER A 33 -11.83 -4.57 6.83
N LYS A 34 -12.55 -4.60 5.70
CA LYS A 34 -12.20 -5.41 4.53
C LYS A 34 -12.16 -4.59 3.24
N LEU A 35 -11.30 -5.03 2.31
CA LEU A 35 -11.15 -4.48 0.96
C LEU A 35 -11.97 -5.31 -0.05
N TYR A 36 -12.52 -4.66 -1.07
CA TYR A 36 -13.38 -5.29 -2.07
C TYR A 36 -13.12 -4.78 -3.48
N ASP A 37 -13.11 -5.71 -4.45
CA ASP A 37 -13.22 -5.37 -5.87
C ASP A 37 -14.66 -4.99 -6.25
N GLU A 38 -14.86 -4.56 -7.51
CA GLU A 38 -16.18 -4.16 -8.00
C GLU A 38 -17.21 -5.30 -8.05
N ASN A 39 -16.74 -6.55 -8.10
CA ASN A 39 -17.58 -7.74 -8.10
C ASN A 39 -18.03 -8.12 -6.68
N GLY A 40 -17.53 -7.41 -5.66
CA GLY A 40 -17.76 -7.71 -4.26
C GLY A 40 -16.95 -8.90 -3.76
N THR A 41 -15.88 -9.28 -4.44
CA THR A 41 -14.90 -10.26 -3.95
C THR A 41 -13.98 -9.57 -2.97
N GLN A 42 -13.74 -10.18 -1.81
CA GLN A 42 -12.79 -9.63 -0.85
C GLN A 42 -11.39 -9.63 -1.46
N PHE A 43 -10.76 -8.46 -1.47
CA PHE A 43 -9.41 -8.26 -1.95
C PHE A 43 -8.43 -8.42 -0.79
N PHE A 44 -7.36 -9.19 -1.02
CA PHE A 44 -6.24 -9.33 -0.09
C PHE A 44 -4.97 -8.83 -0.78
N VAL A 45 -4.24 -7.94 -0.11
CA VAL A 45 -2.96 -7.41 -0.59
C VAL A 45 -1.92 -8.52 -0.57
N LYS A 46 -1.43 -8.91 -1.75
CA LYS A 46 -0.25 -9.76 -1.95
C LYS A 46 0.80 -8.87 -2.61
N GLY A 47 1.56 -8.16 -1.79
CA GLY A 47 2.36 -7.04 -2.26
C GLY A 47 3.87 -7.23 -2.18
N VAL A 48 4.59 -6.34 -2.85
CA VAL A 48 6.03 -6.13 -2.68
C VAL A 48 6.34 -4.63 -2.63
N GLN A 49 7.32 -4.24 -1.82
CA GLN A 49 7.79 -2.86 -1.81
C GLN A 49 8.63 -2.59 -3.07
N TYR A 50 8.26 -1.56 -3.82
CA TYR A 50 8.87 -1.17 -5.08
C TYR A 50 9.42 0.26 -4.95
N VAL A 51 10.70 0.34 -4.60
CA VAL A 51 11.40 1.60 -4.35
C VAL A 51 12.48 1.82 -5.39
N GLY A 52 12.94 3.06 -5.50
CA GLY A 52 14.15 3.40 -6.21
C GLY A 52 15.42 3.09 -5.43
N ASN A 53 16.58 3.33 -6.05
CA ASN A 53 17.88 3.30 -5.39
C ASN A 53 18.12 4.41 -4.35
N SER A 54 17.13 5.28 -4.15
CA SER A 54 17.02 6.24 -3.06
C SER A 54 15.55 6.63 -2.88
N SER A 55 15.20 7.21 -1.73
CA SER A 55 13.87 7.76 -1.46
C SER A 55 13.46 8.90 -2.39
N LEU A 56 14.42 9.49 -3.13
CA LEU A 56 14.20 10.58 -4.08
C LEU A 56 13.97 10.08 -5.52
N TYR A 57 14.19 8.79 -5.79
CA TYR A 57 14.00 8.23 -7.12
C TYR A 57 12.58 7.71 -7.26
N ASP A 58 11.81 8.32 -8.16
CA ASP A 58 10.47 7.87 -8.54
C ASP A 58 10.57 6.63 -9.46
N PRO A 59 10.21 5.43 -8.95
CA PRO A 59 10.34 4.19 -9.71
C PRO A 59 9.21 4.01 -10.74
N LEU A 60 8.25 4.92 -10.80
CA LEU A 60 7.09 4.91 -11.71
C LEU A 60 7.31 5.77 -12.96
N LEU A 61 8.53 6.25 -13.21
CA LEU A 61 8.89 7.01 -14.42
C LEU A 61 9.64 6.21 -15.48
N ASP A 62 10.24 5.07 -15.11
CA ASP A 62 10.93 4.21 -16.08
C ASP A 62 9.95 3.17 -16.66
N ARG A 63 9.34 3.55 -17.79
CA ARG A 63 8.43 2.68 -18.56
C ARG A 63 9.01 1.28 -18.81
N LYS A 64 10.27 1.19 -19.27
CA LYS A 64 10.85 -0.11 -19.68
C LYS A 64 11.04 -1.00 -18.47
N LYS A 65 11.50 -0.41 -17.37
CA LYS A 65 11.63 -1.10 -16.09
C LYS A 65 10.27 -1.58 -15.58
N CYS A 66 9.26 -0.72 -15.53
CA CYS A 66 7.89 -1.09 -15.15
C CYS A 66 7.34 -2.24 -16.01
N GLU A 67 7.53 -2.21 -17.34
CA GLU A 67 7.08 -3.27 -18.27
C GLU A 67 7.74 -4.63 -18.02
N ILE A 68 9.00 -4.65 -17.57
CA ILE A 68 9.72 -5.88 -17.24
C ILE A 68 9.30 -6.36 -15.84
N ASP A 69 9.37 -5.48 -14.85
CA ASP A 69 9.15 -5.81 -13.45
C ASP A 69 7.71 -6.27 -13.20
N ALA A 70 6.71 -5.59 -13.79
CA ALA A 70 5.31 -5.98 -13.68
C ALA A 70 5.04 -7.41 -14.18
N LYS A 71 5.77 -7.87 -15.21
CA LYS A 71 5.65 -9.26 -15.71
C LYS A 71 6.24 -10.27 -14.74
N PHE A 72 7.35 -9.95 -14.09
CA PHE A 72 7.91 -10.82 -13.05
C PHE A 72 6.99 -10.84 -11.82
N MET A 73 6.55 -9.68 -11.35
CA MET A 73 5.60 -9.57 -10.23
C MET A 73 4.31 -10.34 -10.49
N LYS A 74 3.73 -10.25 -11.69
CA LYS A 74 2.54 -11.02 -12.05
C LYS A 74 2.78 -12.54 -12.00
N ARG A 75 3.97 -13.02 -12.41
CA ARG A 75 4.31 -14.45 -12.31
C ARG A 75 4.35 -14.93 -10.87
N LEU A 76 4.82 -14.09 -9.94
CA LEU A 76 4.77 -14.38 -8.50
C LEU A 76 3.33 -14.41 -7.94
N GLY A 77 2.35 -13.84 -8.65
CA GLY A 77 1.02 -13.61 -8.10
C GLY A 77 0.92 -12.36 -7.22
N VAL A 78 1.87 -11.44 -7.33
CA VAL A 78 1.79 -10.11 -6.71
C VAL A 78 0.65 -9.32 -7.36
N ASN A 79 -0.16 -8.66 -6.54
CA ASN A 79 -1.26 -7.81 -6.97
C ASN A 79 -1.15 -6.36 -6.48
N THR A 80 -0.13 -6.02 -5.69
CA THR A 80 0.05 -4.67 -5.15
C THR A 80 1.52 -4.32 -5.07
N ILE A 81 1.91 -3.08 -5.37
CA ILE A 81 3.22 -2.54 -5.03
C ILE A 81 3.10 -1.35 -4.09
N ARG A 82 3.97 -1.28 -3.08
CA ARG A 82 4.10 -0.11 -2.22
C ARG A 82 5.24 0.76 -2.73
N VAL A 83 4.96 2.03 -2.99
CA VAL A 83 5.91 3.01 -3.54
C VAL A 83 6.08 4.14 -2.52
N LEU A 84 7.32 4.43 -2.12
CA LEU A 84 7.64 5.37 -1.02
C LEU A 84 7.79 6.84 -1.47
N GLY A 85 7.36 7.17 -2.69
CA GLY A 85 7.37 8.54 -3.19
C GLY A 85 7.27 8.60 -4.72
N ALA A 86 6.71 9.69 -5.23
CA ALA A 86 6.61 9.96 -6.66
C ALA A 86 6.75 11.47 -6.95
N ASP A 87 7.35 11.81 -8.09
CA ASP A 87 7.46 13.18 -8.58
C ASP A 87 6.15 13.58 -9.28
N SER A 88 5.26 14.23 -8.53
CA SER A 88 3.94 14.69 -9.02
C SER A 88 4.00 15.77 -10.11
N THR A 89 5.19 16.25 -10.50
CA THR A 89 5.36 17.14 -11.66
C THR A 89 5.45 16.40 -13.00
N LYS A 90 5.59 15.06 -12.95
CA LYS A 90 5.70 14.18 -14.12
C LYS A 90 4.40 13.43 -14.37
N LYS A 91 4.34 12.76 -15.52
CA LYS A 91 3.24 11.89 -15.91
C LYS A 91 3.64 10.43 -15.71
N HIS A 92 2.77 9.68 -15.04
CA HIS A 92 3.02 8.28 -14.67
C HIS A 92 2.22 7.27 -15.51
N ASN A 93 1.47 7.73 -16.51
CA ASN A 93 0.59 6.91 -17.37
C ASN A 93 1.25 5.59 -17.81
N ASP A 94 2.47 5.63 -18.34
CA ASP A 94 3.16 4.45 -18.86
C ASP A 94 3.31 3.32 -17.81
N CYS A 95 3.72 3.66 -16.59
CA CYS A 95 3.87 2.68 -15.51
C CYS A 95 2.53 2.31 -14.88
N MET A 96 1.66 3.29 -14.63
CA MET A 96 0.34 3.05 -14.04
C MET A 96 -0.49 2.11 -14.93
N ASP A 97 -0.55 2.36 -16.24
CA ASP A 97 -1.26 1.53 -17.21
C ASP A 97 -0.60 0.15 -17.34
N THR A 98 0.72 0.06 -17.16
CA THR A 98 1.45 -1.20 -17.17
C THR A 98 1.13 -2.07 -15.98
N PHE A 99 1.18 -1.53 -14.77
CA PHE A 99 0.78 -2.28 -13.57
C PHE A 99 -0.70 -2.63 -13.61
N ALA A 100 -1.57 -1.72 -14.05
CA ALA A 100 -3.00 -1.97 -14.22
C ALA A 100 -3.28 -3.17 -15.14
N ARG A 101 -2.62 -3.23 -16.31
CA ARG A 101 -2.76 -4.34 -17.27
C ARG A 101 -2.31 -5.68 -16.71
N GLU A 102 -1.34 -5.67 -15.79
CA GLU A 102 -0.87 -6.87 -15.10
C GLU A 102 -1.68 -7.19 -13.83
N GLY A 103 -2.72 -6.42 -13.50
CA GLY A 103 -3.57 -6.65 -12.33
C GLY A 103 -2.94 -6.17 -11.02
N ILE A 104 -2.01 -5.21 -11.09
CA ILE A 104 -1.22 -4.72 -9.96
C ILE A 104 -1.69 -3.31 -9.56
N TYR A 105 -2.04 -3.16 -8.29
CA TYR A 105 -2.41 -1.90 -7.66
C TYR A 105 -1.21 -1.19 -7.05
N ILE A 106 -1.32 0.13 -6.87
CA ILE A 106 -0.27 0.98 -6.30
C ILE A 106 -0.73 1.52 -4.95
N TRP A 107 0.07 1.29 -3.90
CA TRP A 107 -0.07 1.96 -2.62
C TRP A 107 1.06 3.01 -2.52
N LEU A 108 0.70 4.29 -2.57
CA LEU A 108 1.65 5.38 -2.73
C LEU A 108 1.81 6.21 -1.46
N GLU A 109 3.05 6.47 -1.05
CA GLU A 109 3.36 7.39 0.04
C GLU A 109 3.36 8.86 -0.43
N LEU A 110 2.78 9.73 0.39
CA LEU A 110 2.74 11.19 0.15
C LEU A 110 3.94 11.89 0.79
N ALA A 111 4.44 11.38 1.91
CA ALA A 111 5.58 11.94 2.60
C ALA A 111 6.88 11.67 1.80
N ILE A 112 7.55 12.74 1.38
CA ILE A 112 8.84 12.65 0.68
C ILE A 112 9.93 13.11 1.64
N VAL A 113 10.78 12.21 2.09
CA VAL A 113 11.88 12.51 3.02
C VAL A 113 13.10 13.03 2.25
N PRO A 114 13.75 14.12 2.69
CA PRO A 114 13.50 14.90 3.92
C PRO A 114 12.67 16.18 3.73
N ASP A 115 12.16 16.47 2.53
CA ASP A 115 11.62 17.79 2.21
C ASP A 115 10.16 18.01 2.63
N TYR A 116 9.33 16.97 2.58
CA TYR A 116 7.87 17.04 2.77
C TYR A 116 7.36 15.90 3.64
N TRP A 117 7.93 15.76 4.84
CA TRP A 117 7.54 14.76 5.83
C TRP A 117 7.31 15.42 7.21
N ILE A 118 6.56 14.74 8.07
CA ILE A 118 6.36 15.18 9.45
C ILE A 118 7.56 14.67 10.26
N ASP A 119 8.46 15.59 10.63
CA ASP A 119 9.61 15.24 11.45
C ASP A 119 9.19 14.94 12.89
N ARG A 120 9.55 13.78 13.41
CA ARG A 120 9.21 13.39 14.78
C ARG A 120 9.84 14.27 15.86
N LEU A 121 11.00 14.87 15.57
CA LEU A 121 11.71 15.74 16.51
C LEU A 121 11.14 17.15 16.53
N GLU A 122 10.56 17.60 15.41
CA GLU A 122 9.94 18.90 15.26
C GLU A 122 8.65 18.78 14.43
N PRO A 123 7.59 18.16 14.98
CA PRO A 123 6.42 17.80 14.18
C PRO A 123 5.67 19.06 13.77
N LYS A 124 5.46 19.18 12.46
CA LYS A 124 4.78 20.29 11.82
C LYS A 124 3.94 19.81 10.64
N TRP A 125 2.82 20.48 10.44
CA TRP A 125 1.98 20.33 9.26
C TRP A 125 1.81 21.71 8.64
N THR A 126 2.40 21.91 7.46
CA THR A 126 2.61 23.24 6.88
C THR A 126 2.02 23.36 5.47
N MET A 127 1.79 24.58 5.00
CA MET A 127 1.25 24.82 3.66
C MET A 127 2.12 24.22 2.53
N PRO A 128 3.48 24.28 2.57
CA PRO A 128 4.30 23.58 1.59
C PRO A 128 4.07 22.06 1.55
N MET A 129 3.95 21.40 2.70
CA MET A 129 3.67 19.96 2.77
C MET A 129 2.28 19.64 2.21
N TYR A 130 1.25 20.41 2.62
CA TYR A 130 -0.09 20.28 2.06
C TYR A 130 -0.09 20.45 0.54
N ASN A 131 0.59 21.46 -0.01
CA ASN A 131 0.66 21.70 -1.46
C ASN A 131 1.35 20.55 -2.20
N ASN A 132 2.45 20.02 -1.66
CA ASN A 132 3.15 18.90 -2.26
C ASN A 132 2.27 17.64 -2.28
N TRP A 133 1.69 17.27 -1.13
CA TRP A 133 0.87 16.07 -1.00
C TRP A 133 -0.41 16.15 -1.83
N THR A 134 -1.08 17.31 -1.86
CA THR A 134 -2.27 17.50 -2.70
C THR A 134 -1.96 17.53 -4.19
N SER A 135 -0.76 17.95 -4.60
CA SER A 135 -0.29 17.81 -5.98
C SER A 135 -0.12 16.34 -6.36
N THR A 136 0.43 15.51 -5.48
CA THR A 136 0.51 14.06 -5.68
C THR A 136 -0.87 13.41 -5.71
N VAL A 137 -1.79 13.81 -4.83
CA VAL A 137 -3.19 13.36 -4.88
C VAL A 137 -3.82 13.73 -6.22
N ASP A 138 -3.61 14.96 -6.71
CA ASP A 138 -4.12 15.39 -8.01
C ASP A 138 -3.53 14.58 -9.17
N GLU A 139 -2.24 14.25 -9.18
CA GLU A 139 -1.65 13.46 -10.27
C GLU A 139 -2.18 12.01 -10.27
N PHE A 140 -2.33 11.40 -9.09
CA PHE A 140 -2.59 9.96 -9.00
C PHE A 140 -4.07 9.56 -8.83
N ALA A 141 -4.95 10.46 -8.39
CA ALA A 141 -6.34 10.09 -8.08
C ALA A 141 -7.19 9.64 -9.29
N GLY A 142 -6.69 9.85 -10.51
CA GLY A 142 -7.34 9.41 -11.75
C GLY A 142 -7.05 7.96 -12.15
N TYR A 143 -6.07 7.29 -11.54
CA TYR A 143 -5.74 5.91 -11.88
C TYR A 143 -6.59 4.92 -11.08
N ASP A 144 -7.29 4.02 -11.77
CA ASP A 144 -8.17 3.03 -11.13
C ASP A 144 -7.39 2.06 -10.24
N ASN A 145 -6.14 1.76 -10.59
CA ASN A 145 -5.25 0.89 -9.82
C ASN A 145 -4.54 1.59 -8.65
N LEU A 146 -4.82 2.85 -8.34
CA LEU A 146 -4.33 3.45 -7.10
C LEU A 146 -5.10 2.87 -5.91
N LEU A 147 -4.47 2.01 -5.10
CA LEU A 147 -5.09 1.38 -3.94
C LEU A 147 -5.32 2.37 -2.81
N ALA A 148 -4.29 3.09 -2.38
CA ALA A 148 -4.30 3.94 -1.19
C ALA A 148 -3.16 4.97 -1.21
N PHE A 149 -3.30 6.01 -0.39
CA PHE A 149 -2.24 6.96 -0.06
C PHE A 149 -1.79 6.82 1.39
N THR A 150 -0.48 6.77 1.65
CA THR A 150 0.07 6.87 3.02
C THR A 150 0.47 8.30 3.35
N VAL A 151 -0.07 8.89 4.42
CA VAL A 151 0.31 10.23 4.88
C VAL A 151 1.62 10.23 5.66
N ALA A 152 1.92 9.16 6.37
CA ALA A 152 3.17 9.03 7.11
C ALA A 152 3.47 7.55 7.39
N SER A 153 4.74 7.24 7.46
CA SER A 153 5.26 5.94 7.87
C SER A 153 6.22 6.13 9.02
N ALA A 154 6.14 5.29 10.05
CA ALA A 154 7.14 5.18 11.11
C ALA A 154 7.47 6.50 11.85
N THR A 155 6.60 7.50 11.78
CA THR A 155 6.83 8.82 12.41
C THR A 155 6.65 8.76 13.93
N MET A 156 5.72 7.94 14.41
CA MET A 156 5.47 7.74 15.83
C MET A 156 6.20 6.48 16.33
N ASP A 157 7.22 6.67 17.16
CA ASP A 157 7.97 5.62 17.86
C ASP A 157 7.65 5.62 19.36
N ASN A 158 8.38 4.81 20.15
CA ASN A 158 8.20 4.67 21.59
C ASN A 158 8.82 5.82 22.42
N THR A 159 9.04 6.99 21.81
CA THR A 159 9.53 8.19 22.48
C THR A 159 8.42 9.21 22.73
N THR A 160 8.69 10.15 23.63
CA THR A 160 7.74 11.25 23.91
C THR A 160 7.57 12.12 22.66
N GLU A 161 8.68 12.44 22.01
CA GLU A 161 8.81 13.20 20.77
C GLU A 161 8.02 12.53 19.63
N GLY A 162 8.21 11.22 19.46
CA GLY A 162 7.44 10.41 18.51
C GLY A 162 5.94 10.54 18.72
N SER A 163 5.46 10.42 19.97
CA SER A 163 4.04 10.55 20.27
C SER A 163 3.47 11.96 19.95
N LEU A 164 4.27 13.02 20.09
CA LEU A 164 3.85 14.40 19.77
C LEU A 164 3.58 14.63 18.28
N SER A 165 3.99 13.70 17.40
CA SER A 165 3.66 13.75 15.97
C SER A 165 2.22 13.34 15.66
N ALA A 166 1.56 12.60 16.56
CA ALA A 166 0.24 12.02 16.28
C ALA A 166 -0.83 13.06 15.89
N PRO A 167 -0.97 14.22 16.57
CA PRO A 167 -1.94 15.25 16.16
C PRO A 167 -1.67 15.81 14.76
N TYR A 168 -0.41 15.89 14.33
CA TYR A 168 -0.03 16.39 13.01
C TYR A 168 -0.33 15.38 11.90
N VAL A 169 -0.06 14.10 12.13
CA VAL A 169 -0.45 13.01 11.21
C VAL A 169 -1.98 12.97 11.04
N LYS A 170 -2.71 13.13 12.15
CA LYS A 170 -4.17 13.17 12.15
C LYS A 170 -4.73 14.40 11.45
N ALA A 171 -4.14 15.58 11.67
CA ALA A 171 -4.50 16.80 10.95
C ALA A 171 -4.22 16.71 9.44
N ALA A 172 -3.10 16.11 9.05
CA ALA A 172 -2.78 15.89 7.65
C ALA A 172 -3.77 14.92 6.99
N THR A 173 -4.16 13.86 7.70
CA THR A 173 -5.23 12.93 7.27
C THR A 173 -6.54 13.70 6.99
N ARG A 174 -6.99 14.51 7.94
CA ARG A 174 -8.17 15.38 7.78
C ARG A 174 -8.09 16.25 6.53
N ASP A 175 -7.00 16.98 6.38
CA ASP A 175 -6.85 17.98 5.32
C ASP A 175 -6.74 17.33 3.93
N ILE A 176 -6.06 16.18 3.82
CA ILE A 176 -5.97 15.41 2.56
C ILE A 176 -7.31 14.77 2.20
N LYS A 177 -8.05 14.21 3.16
CA LYS A 177 -9.43 13.71 2.92
C LYS A 177 -10.35 14.85 2.47
N ALA A 178 -10.27 16.01 3.11
CA ALA A 178 -11.05 17.18 2.75
C ALA A 178 -10.73 17.66 1.32
N PHE A 179 -9.45 17.70 0.94
CA PHE A 179 -9.02 18.02 -0.43
C PHE A 179 -9.54 16.99 -1.45
N ARG A 180 -9.33 15.69 -1.21
CA ARG A 180 -9.83 14.58 -2.04
C ARG A 180 -11.33 14.72 -2.31
N ASN A 181 -12.09 14.99 -1.25
CA ASN A 181 -13.55 15.11 -1.32
C ASN A 181 -13.99 16.38 -2.05
N ALA A 182 -13.33 17.52 -1.80
CA ALA A 182 -13.63 18.78 -2.50
C ALA A 182 -13.31 18.70 -4.00
N ARG A 183 -12.25 17.98 -4.38
CA ARG A 183 -11.94 17.66 -5.79
C ARG A 183 -12.99 16.73 -6.43
N GLY A 184 -13.75 15.99 -5.62
CA GLY A 184 -14.72 15.01 -6.09
C GLY A 184 -14.07 13.72 -6.61
N TYR A 185 -12.89 13.37 -6.10
CA TYR A 185 -12.23 12.12 -6.43
C TYR A 185 -12.93 10.92 -5.82
N ARG A 186 -12.57 9.72 -6.31
CA ARG A 186 -12.91 8.46 -5.64
C ARG A 186 -12.41 8.53 -4.19
N GLN A 187 -13.10 7.82 -3.30
CA GLN A 187 -12.69 7.64 -1.91
C GLN A 187 -11.48 6.69 -1.83
N ILE A 188 -10.34 7.13 -2.39
CA ILE A 188 -9.05 6.46 -2.28
C ILE A 188 -8.61 6.54 -0.81
N PRO A 189 -8.47 5.40 -0.10
CA PRO A 189 -8.13 5.37 1.31
C PRO A 189 -6.87 6.16 1.66
N ILE A 190 -6.94 6.88 2.79
CA ILE A 190 -5.79 7.51 3.43
C ILE A 190 -5.30 6.65 4.59
N SER A 191 -4.03 6.27 4.57
CA SER A 191 -3.43 5.31 5.50
C SER A 191 -2.26 5.89 6.29
N TYR A 192 -1.91 5.20 7.37
CA TYR A 192 -0.67 5.38 8.12
C TYR A 192 0.04 4.03 8.24
N ALA A 193 1.37 4.00 8.11
CA ALA A 193 2.16 2.80 8.37
C ALA A 193 2.93 2.94 9.69
N SER A 194 2.74 2.02 10.62
CA SER A 194 3.40 2.02 11.93
C SER A 194 4.43 0.90 12.01
N PHE A 195 5.52 1.11 12.74
CA PHE A 195 6.33 -0.03 13.20
C PHE A 195 5.52 -0.95 14.12
N ASP A 196 5.83 -2.24 14.07
CA ASP A 196 5.39 -3.23 15.05
C ASP A 196 6.20 -3.13 16.35
N ASP A 197 6.05 -2.00 17.04
CA ASP A 197 6.59 -1.80 18.38
C ASP A 197 5.43 -1.66 19.37
N GLN A 198 5.31 -2.56 20.34
CA GLN A 198 4.24 -2.55 21.32
C GLN A 198 4.73 -1.92 22.64
N PRO A 199 3.91 -1.09 23.31
CA PRO A 199 2.50 -0.81 23.02
C PRO A 199 2.25 0.31 22.01
N GLN A 200 3.30 0.88 21.42
CA GLN A 200 3.20 2.08 20.58
C GLN A 200 2.29 1.89 19.35
N LEU A 201 2.34 0.76 18.67
CA LEU A 201 1.44 0.41 17.56
C LEU A 201 -0.04 0.50 18.01
N SER A 202 -0.36 0.00 19.20
CA SER A 202 -1.72 0.07 19.74
C SER A 202 -2.14 1.51 20.07
N PHE A 203 -1.23 2.34 20.58
CA PHE A 203 -1.48 3.75 20.85
C PHE A 203 -1.65 4.59 19.58
N SER A 204 -0.70 4.51 18.65
CA SER A 204 -0.72 5.25 17.38
C SER A 204 -1.91 4.83 16.52
N GLY A 205 -2.12 3.52 16.36
CA GLY A 205 -3.26 2.96 15.63
C GLY A 205 -4.60 3.35 16.27
N GLY A 206 -4.72 3.23 17.60
CA GLY A 206 -5.93 3.63 18.32
C GLY A 206 -6.24 5.12 18.23
N TYR A 207 -5.22 5.97 18.32
CA TYR A 207 -5.39 7.43 18.19
C TYR A 207 -5.80 7.86 16.78
N LEU A 208 -5.20 7.27 15.75
CA LEU A 208 -5.54 7.56 14.37
C LEU A 208 -6.89 6.96 13.93
N ALA A 209 -7.42 5.98 14.68
CA ALA A 209 -8.70 5.34 14.44
C ALA A 209 -9.90 5.98 15.17
N CYS A 210 -9.65 6.76 16.22
CA CYS A 210 -10.71 7.27 17.10
C CYS A 210 -11.20 8.67 16.70
N GLY A 211 -12.33 9.11 17.24
CA GLY A 211 -12.85 10.47 17.04
C GLY A 211 -13.71 10.61 15.79
N ASP A 212 -13.71 11.81 15.19
CA ASP A 212 -14.54 12.11 14.02
C ASP A 212 -14.01 11.42 12.75
N ASP A 213 -14.92 10.90 11.93
CA ASP A 213 -14.58 10.14 10.72
C ASP A 213 -13.72 10.95 9.74
N GLU A 214 -13.86 12.28 9.71
CA GLU A 214 -13.05 13.15 8.85
C GLU A 214 -11.57 13.15 9.24
N ASP A 215 -11.26 12.91 10.51
CA ASP A 215 -9.90 12.99 11.07
C ASP A 215 -9.20 11.63 11.09
N THR A 216 -9.93 10.53 10.92
CA THR A 216 -9.39 9.17 11.06
C THR A 216 -8.79 8.63 9.76
N ILE A 217 -7.76 7.80 9.93
CA ILE A 217 -7.22 7.00 8.82
C ILE A 217 -8.24 5.94 8.40
N GLU A 218 -8.19 5.57 7.13
CA GLU A 218 -9.10 4.58 6.53
C GLU A 218 -8.44 3.21 6.39
N MET A 219 -7.11 3.11 6.52
CA MET A 219 -6.34 1.86 6.56
C MET A 219 -5.14 2.00 7.49
N LEU A 220 -4.79 0.94 8.22
CA LEU A 220 -3.57 0.86 9.04
C LEU A 220 -2.57 -0.11 8.42
N GLY A 221 -1.36 0.38 8.19
CA GLY A 221 -0.18 -0.41 7.84
C GLY A 221 0.61 -0.81 9.07
N VAL A 222 1.10 -2.05 9.09
CA VAL A 222 2.03 -2.57 10.11
C VAL A 222 3.33 -2.98 9.44
N GLU A 223 4.44 -2.40 9.88
CA GLU A 223 5.79 -2.75 9.43
C GLU A 223 6.45 -3.66 10.46
N SER A 224 6.62 -4.92 10.09
CA SER A 224 7.23 -5.93 10.94
C SER A 224 8.34 -6.66 10.20
N TYR A 225 9.55 -6.62 10.77
CA TYR A 225 10.74 -7.27 10.23
C TYR A 225 11.28 -8.38 11.14
N ALA A 226 10.60 -8.70 12.25
CA ALA A 226 11.14 -9.51 13.34
C ALA A 226 10.38 -10.83 13.61
N LEU A 227 9.31 -11.11 12.87
CA LEU A 227 8.44 -12.27 13.11
C LEU A 227 8.95 -13.57 12.46
N CYS A 228 10.22 -13.91 12.68
CA CYS A 228 10.85 -15.08 12.06
C CYS A 228 10.57 -16.38 12.79
N GLU A 229 10.97 -16.45 14.06
CA GLU A 229 10.87 -17.67 14.82
C GLU A 229 9.38 -17.99 15.11
N LYS A 230 8.98 -19.25 14.88
CA LYS A 230 7.58 -19.69 14.93
C LYS A 230 6.81 -19.25 16.18
N THR A 231 7.44 -19.35 17.35
CA THR A 231 6.82 -18.96 18.64
C THR A 231 6.62 -17.45 18.69
N THR A 232 7.66 -16.69 18.38
CA THR A 232 7.65 -15.22 18.34
C THR A 232 6.66 -14.70 17.31
N MET A 233 6.66 -15.26 16.11
CA MET A 233 5.69 -14.98 15.05
C MET A 233 4.25 -15.18 15.54
N LYS A 234 3.95 -16.36 16.11
CA LYS A 234 2.59 -16.65 16.60
C LYS A 234 2.16 -15.67 17.69
N LEU A 235 3.05 -15.36 18.63
CA LEU A 235 2.76 -14.41 19.70
C LEU A 235 2.57 -12.98 19.17
N GLY A 236 3.44 -12.52 18.28
CA GLY A 236 3.36 -11.19 17.66
C GLY A 236 2.07 -11.00 16.85
N LEU A 237 1.80 -11.90 15.90
CA LEU A 237 0.56 -11.86 15.11
C LEU A 237 -0.71 -11.93 15.99
N SER A 238 -0.69 -12.76 17.04
CA SER A 238 -1.82 -12.84 17.99
C SER A 238 -1.99 -11.56 18.80
N SER A 239 -0.89 -10.88 19.13
CA SER A 239 -0.92 -9.59 19.83
C SER A 239 -1.55 -8.51 18.96
N ILE A 240 -1.08 -8.36 17.72
CA ILE A 240 -1.61 -7.40 16.74
C ILE A 240 -3.08 -7.69 16.45
N HIS A 241 -3.44 -8.97 16.22
CA HIS A 241 -4.82 -9.38 16.03
C HIS A 241 -5.70 -8.96 17.22
N ARG A 242 -5.28 -9.21 18.45
CA ARG A 242 -6.04 -8.81 19.65
C ARG A 242 -6.22 -7.30 19.76
N SER A 243 -5.21 -6.52 19.39
CA SER A 243 -5.28 -5.05 19.42
C SER A 243 -6.29 -4.49 18.41
N PHE A 244 -6.41 -5.09 17.23
CA PHE A 244 -7.14 -4.48 16.10
C PHE A 244 -8.36 -5.23 15.57
N GLN A 245 -8.65 -6.45 16.04
CA GLN A 245 -9.79 -7.26 15.55
C GLN A 245 -11.17 -6.58 15.67
N HIS A 246 -11.31 -5.54 16.47
CA HIS A 246 -12.55 -4.78 16.67
C HIS A 246 -12.59 -3.44 15.93
N TYR A 247 -11.57 -3.13 15.14
CA TYR A 247 -11.48 -1.87 14.42
C TYR A 247 -12.26 -1.94 13.11
N ASN A 248 -12.90 -0.85 12.73
CA ASN A 248 -13.71 -0.70 11.53
C ASN A 248 -12.89 -0.30 10.28
N MET A 249 -11.61 -0.69 10.23
CA MET A 249 -10.74 -0.39 9.09
C MET A 249 -9.82 -1.56 8.73
N PRO A 250 -9.38 -1.70 7.46
CA PRO A 250 -8.44 -2.72 7.06
C PRO A 250 -7.06 -2.55 7.72
N ILE A 251 -6.50 -3.66 8.19
CA ILE A 251 -5.14 -3.75 8.72
C ILE A 251 -4.29 -4.58 7.75
N ILE A 252 -3.17 -4.03 7.27
CA ILE A 252 -2.29 -4.69 6.30
C ILE A 252 -0.86 -4.64 6.82
N PHE A 253 -0.10 -5.73 6.65
CA PHE A 253 1.34 -5.67 6.89
C PHE A 253 2.01 -4.96 5.71
N THR A 254 2.43 -3.71 5.89
CA THR A 254 3.06 -2.90 4.84
C THR A 254 4.55 -3.18 4.65
N SER A 255 5.14 -3.95 5.57
CA SER A 255 6.44 -4.61 5.44
C SER A 255 6.43 -5.94 6.21
N ALA A 256 6.85 -7.01 5.54
CA ALA A 256 7.03 -8.36 6.07
C ALA A 256 8.10 -9.11 5.25
N GLY A 257 8.39 -10.36 5.62
CA GLY A 257 9.43 -11.19 5.01
C GLY A 257 10.74 -11.04 5.76
N CYS A 258 10.72 -11.31 7.06
CA CYS A 258 11.87 -11.17 7.95
C CYS A 258 13.06 -12.06 7.52
N ILE A 259 14.28 -11.68 7.94
CA ILE A 259 15.51 -12.45 7.71
C ILE A 259 15.75 -13.39 8.89
N GLU A 260 15.75 -14.70 8.64
CA GLU A 260 15.85 -15.72 9.71
C GLU A 260 17.29 -15.99 10.17
N ASP A 261 18.27 -15.89 9.26
CA ASP A 261 19.65 -16.33 9.49
C ASP A 261 20.69 -15.30 9.04
N ALA A 262 21.95 -15.51 9.47
CA ALA A 262 23.07 -14.62 9.15
C ALA A 262 23.42 -14.63 7.66
N GLU A 263 22.97 -15.67 6.94
CA GLU A 263 23.11 -15.83 5.50
C GLU A 263 22.08 -15.00 4.72
N GLY A 264 21.10 -14.38 5.38
CA GLY A 264 20.11 -13.52 4.75
C GLY A 264 18.95 -14.28 4.11
N LYS A 265 18.79 -15.58 4.38
CA LYS A 265 17.78 -16.40 3.70
C LYS A 265 16.40 -16.21 4.34
N ARG A 266 15.37 -16.20 3.49
CA ARG A 266 13.97 -16.03 3.89
C ARG A 266 13.08 -17.14 3.35
N ASP A 267 12.27 -17.72 4.23
CA ASP A 267 11.26 -18.72 3.86
C ASP A 267 9.85 -18.12 3.71
N PHE A 268 9.67 -16.86 4.13
CA PHE A 268 8.42 -16.10 4.11
C PHE A 268 7.26 -16.79 4.87
N SER A 269 7.60 -17.53 5.93
CA SER A 269 6.62 -18.16 6.81
C SER A 269 5.77 -17.14 7.59
N ASP A 270 6.33 -15.96 7.88
CA ASP A 270 5.64 -14.80 8.44
C ASP A 270 4.56 -14.24 7.51
N VAL A 271 4.90 -14.05 6.24
CA VAL A 271 3.95 -13.67 5.20
C VAL A 271 2.85 -14.72 5.08
N SER A 272 3.21 -15.99 5.01
CA SER A 272 2.25 -17.11 4.95
C SER A 272 1.28 -17.10 6.13
N ALA A 273 1.79 -16.86 7.34
CA ALA A 273 0.98 -16.86 8.55
C ALA A 273 -0.11 -15.78 8.53
N ILE A 274 0.15 -14.61 7.94
CA ILE A 274 -0.81 -13.50 7.85
C ILE A 274 -2.07 -13.91 7.06
N PHE A 275 -1.95 -14.75 6.03
CA PHE A 275 -3.08 -15.19 5.20
C PHE A 275 -3.78 -16.45 5.71
N ASN A 276 -3.33 -17.04 6.83
CA ASN A 276 -3.95 -18.23 7.38
C ASN A 276 -5.35 -17.93 7.95
N SER A 277 -6.17 -18.98 8.07
CA SER A 277 -7.56 -18.84 8.53
C SER A 277 -7.73 -18.17 9.89
N SER A 278 -6.74 -18.27 10.78
CA SER A 278 -6.77 -17.58 12.09
C SER A 278 -6.67 -16.06 12.00
N PHE A 279 -6.12 -15.52 10.91
CA PHE A 279 -5.75 -14.11 10.80
C PHE A 279 -6.38 -13.40 9.58
N GLN A 280 -6.78 -14.14 8.53
CA GLN A 280 -7.38 -13.58 7.32
C GLN A 280 -8.70 -12.81 7.57
N ASP A 281 -9.34 -13.00 8.73
CA ASP A 281 -10.52 -12.24 9.12
C ASP A 281 -10.19 -10.82 9.60
N THR A 282 -8.99 -10.61 10.13
CA THR A 282 -8.51 -9.32 10.64
C THR A 282 -7.53 -8.65 9.68
N PHE A 283 -6.59 -9.40 9.11
CA PHE A 283 -5.55 -8.86 8.25
C PHE A 283 -5.97 -8.96 6.78
N SER A 284 -5.86 -7.84 6.08
CA SER A 284 -6.19 -7.70 4.66
C SER A 284 -4.99 -7.95 3.74
N GLY A 285 -3.94 -8.60 4.24
CA GLY A 285 -2.79 -9.06 3.46
C GLY A 285 -1.44 -8.52 3.95
N ALA A 286 -0.43 -8.67 3.11
CA ALA A 286 0.96 -8.34 3.41
C ALA A 286 1.72 -7.83 2.18
N ILE A 287 2.74 -7.00 2.43
CA ILE A 287 3.67 -6.45 1.45
C ILE A 287 5.08 -6.89 1.86
N ILE A 288 5.77 -7.57 0.95
CA ILE A 288 7.11 -8.09 1.16
C ILE A 288 8.14 -6.97 0.97
N TYR A 289 9.05 -6.82 1.92
CA TYR A 289 10.22 -5.94 1.78
C TYR A 289 11.39 -6.76 1.22
N GLN A 290 11.91 -6.56 0.01
CA GLN A 290 11.53 -5.59 -1.03
C GLN A 290 11.89 -6.13 -2.43
N TRP A 291 11.48 -5.43 -3.49
CA TRP A 291 11.66 -5.89 -4.87
C TRP A 291 13.14 -5.98 -5.28
N GLY A 292 13.84 -4.84 -5.30
CA GLY A 292 15.23 -4.75 -5.73
C GLY A 292 16.23 -4.99 -4.60
N GLN A 293 17.34 -5.66 -4.91
CA GLN A 293 18.50 -5.79 -4.02
C GLN A 293 19.29 -4.48 -4.01
N TYR A 294 19.60 -3.94 -2.82
CA TYR A 294 20.41 -2.73 -2.66
C TYR A 294 21.68 -3.02 -1.86
N GLY A 295 22.83 -2.88 -2.51
CA GLY A 295 24.10 -3.23 -1.89
C GLY A 295 24.07 -4.66 -1.33
N ALA A 296 24.64 -4.84 -0.14
CA ALA A 296 24.70 -6.12 0.55
C ALA A 296 23.62 -6.27 1.63
N ASP A 297 22.44 -5.65 1.46
CA ASP A 297 21.37 -5.67 2.46
C ASP A 297 20.59 -6.99 2.54
N ASN A 298 20.70 -7.86 1.54
CA ASN A 298 20.03 -9.16 1.41
C ASN A 298 18.48 -9.13 1.49
N TRP A 299 17.83 -8.01 1.11
CA TRP A 299 16.37 -7.91 1.12
C TRP A 299 15.69 -8.02 -0.25
N GLY A 300 16.45 -8.04 -1.34
CA GLY A 300 15.92 -8.04 -2.69
C GLY A 300 15.34 -9.38 -3.12
N LEU A 301 14.24 -9.35 -3.88
CA LEU A 301 13.79 -10.50 -4.65
C LEU A 301 14.55 -10.60 -5.97
N VAL A 302 14.95 -9.48 -6.55
CA VAL A 302 15.66 -9.41 -7.82
C VAL A 302 16.87 -8.49 -7.74
N GLU A 303 17.88 -8.75 -8.57
CA GLU A 303 19.09 -7.92 -8.65
C GLU A 303 19.27 -7.34 -10.06
N TYR A 304 19.63 -6.06 -10.11
CA TYR A 304 20.01 -5.39 -11.35
C TYR A 304 21.53 -5.26 -11.41
N PHE A 305 22.12 -5.57 -12.57
CA PHE A 305 23.57 -5.51 -12.78
C PHE A 305 24.15 -4.08 -12.89
N ASN A 306 23.34 -3.04 -12.67
CA ASN A 306 23.74 -1.65 -12.78
C ASN A 306 23.14 -0.81 -11.66
N ALA A 307 23.88 0.22 -11.23
CA ALA A 307 23.48 1.13 -10.17
C ALA A 307 22.21 1.94 -10.48
N ALA A 308 21.87 2.11 -11.77
CA ALA A 308 20.65 2.76 -12.21
C ALA A 308 19.41 1.85 -12.11
N GLN A 309 19.60 0.56 -11.79
CA GLN A 309 18.55 -0.46 -11.69
C GLN A 309 17.64 -0.57 -12.90
N THR A 310 18.23 -0.46 -14.08
CA THR A 310 17.54 -0.55 -15.37
C THR A 310 17.77 -1.90 -16.05
N GLY A 311 16.91 -2.25 -17.02
CA GLY A 311 17.04 -3.49 -17.78
C GLY A 311 16.41 -4.71 -17.11
N THR A 312 16.71 -5.89 -17.62
CA THR A 312 16.15 -7.14 -17.09
C THR A 312 16.91 -7.58 -15.83
N PRO A 313 16.23 -7.71 -14.68
CA PRO A 313 16.89 -8.18 -13.47
C PRO A 313 17.09 -9.69 -13.47
N THR A 314 17.96 -10.16 -12.58
CA THR A 314 18.10 -11.58 -12.24
C THR A 314 17.27 -11.90 -11.01
N ALA A 315 16.49 -12.98 -11.05
CA ALA A 315 15.77 -13.48 -9.89
C ALA A 315 16.74 -14.08 -8.86
N LEU A 316 16.60 -13.70 -7.60
CA LEU A 316 17.37 -14.24 -6.48
C LEU A 316 16.66 -15.45 -5.85
N SER A 317 17.28 -16.09 -4.87
CA SER A 317 16.68 -17.22 -4.14
C SER A 317 15.32 -16.87 -3.54
N ASP A 318 15.19 -15.63 -3.06
CA ASP A 318 13.99 -15.16 -2.37
C ASP A 318 12.82 -14.99 -3.34
N TYR A 319 13.07 -14.64 -4.61
CA TYR A 319 12.03 -14.64 -5.64
C TYR A 319 11.40 -16.04 -5.78
N LEU A 320 12.21 -17.09 -5.79
CA LEU A 320 11.73 -18.47 -5.89
C LEU A 320 10.98 -18.92 -4.62
N ALA A 321 11.44 -18.47 -3.45
CA ALA A 321 10.75 -18.73 -2.19
C ALA A 321 9.38 -18.04 -2.14
N VAL A 322 9.29 -16.76 -2.57
CA VAL A 322 8.03 -16.02 -2.70
C VAL A 322 7.10 -16.67 -3.72
N GLU A 323 7.61 -17.10 -4.87
CA GLU A 323 6.80 -17.80 -5.90
C GLU A 323 6.16 -19.07 -5.33
N SER A 324 6.97 -19.90 -4.68
CA SER A 324 6.53 -21.12 -4.01
C SER A 324 5.48 -20.80 -2.94
N MET A 325 5.75 -19.83 -2.07
CA MET A 325 4.87 -19.43 -0.98
C MET A 325 3.52 -18.89 -1.50
N LEU A 326 3.54 -17.86 -2.35
CA LEU A 326 2.31 -17.21 -2.85
C LEU A 326 1.43 -18.15 -3.67
N SER A 327 2.02 -19.16 -4.34
CA SER A 327 1.26 -20.19 -5.08
C SER A 327 0.34 -21.02 -4.18
N THR A 328 0.66 -21.12 -2.89
CA THR A 328 -0.14 -21.86 -1.90
C THR A 328 -1.18 -20.99 -1.19
N ILE A 329 -1.00 -19.66 -1.21
CA ILE A 329 -1.86 -18.72 -0.49
C ILE A 329 -3.18 -18.50 -1.23
N ASN A 330 -4.27 -19.02 -0.65
CA ASN A 330 -5.63 -18.89 -1.16
C ASN A 330 -6.60 -18.50 -0.02
N PRO A 331 -6.55 -17.24 0.47
CA PRO A 331 -7.38 -16.80 1.57
C PRO A 331 -8.86 -16.90 1.17
N THR A 332 -9.68 -17.36 2.11
CA THR A 332 -11.13 -17.49 1.91
C THR A 332 -11.80 -16.24 2.45
N GLY A 333 -12.05 -15.29 1.56
CA GLY A 333 -12.71 -14.03 1.92
C GLY A 333 -14.22 -14.15 2.11
N THR A 334 -14.83 -13.13 2.70
CA THR A 334 -16.28 -12.98 2.80
C THR A 334 -16.77 -12.05 1.68
N ALA A 335 -17.67 -12.52 0.82
CA ALA A 335 -18.26 -11.69 -0.24
C ALA A 335 -18.95 -10.44 0.32
N MET A 336 -18.83 -9.31 -0.38
CA MET A 336 -19.27 -7.98 0.10
C MET A 336 -20.74 -7.94 0.49
N PHE A 337 -21.61 -8.64 -0.24
CA PHE A 337 -23.06 -8.69 0.05
C PHE A 337 -23.39 -9.47 1.33
N SER A 338 -22.55 -10.45 1.69
CA SER A 338 -22.68 -11.26 2.91
C SER A 338 -22.02 -10.60 4.11
N TYR A 339 -21.07 -9.68 3.87
CA TYR A 339 -20.35 -9.01 4.94
C TYR A 339 -21.22 -7.94 5.61
N GLN A 340 -21.44 -8.11 6.91
CA GLN A 340 -22.19 -7.17 7.76
C GLN A 340 -21.25 -6.68 8.87
N PRO A 341 -20.51 -5.58 8.65
CA PRO A 341 -19.58 -5.07 9.65
C PRO A 341 -20.34 -4.64 10.91
N THR A 342 -19.78 -4.99 12.07
CA THR A 342 -20.29 -4.63 13.40
C THR A 342 -19.27 -3.86 14.24
N GLU A 343 -18.06 -3.78 13.73
CA GLU A 343 -16.91 -3.10 14.29
C GLU A 343 -17.14 -1.59 14.27
N THR A 344 -16.59 -0.89 15.27
CA THR A 344 -16.74 0.55 15.43
C THR A 344 -15.38 1.20 15.66
N ALA A 345 -15.29 2.51 15.47
CA ALA A 345 -14.12 3.26 15.89
C ALA A 345 -13.84 3.03 17.39
N PRO A 346 -12.56 2.87 17.79
CA PRO A 346 -12.20 2.71 19.20
C PRO A 346 -12.32 4.03 19.96
N ALA A 347 -12.29 3.95 21.29
CA ALA A 347 -12.05 5.13 22.12
C ALA A 347 -10.62 5.64 21.93
N CYS A 348 -10.44 6.96 21.97
CA CYS A 348 -9.10 7.54 21.89
C CYS A 348 -8.26 7.17 23.11
N PRO A 349 -6.98 6.78 22.92
CA PRO A 349 -6.10 6.47 24.03
C PRO A 349 -5.81 7.73 24.86
N THR A 350 -5.85 7.59 26.17
CA THR A 350 -5.42 8.62 27.12
C THR A 350 -3.91 8.63 27.24
N SER A 351 -3.34 9.77 27.65
CA SER A 351 -1.90 9.88 27.93
C SER A 351 -1.45 8.83 28.95
N ASN A 352 -0.27 8.26 28.72
CA ASN A 352 0.38 7.27 29.54
C ASN A 352 1.90 7.47 29.49
N SER A 353 2.46 8.03 30.56
CA SER A 353 3.90 8.29 30.67
C SER A 353 4.76 7.03 30.71
N ALA A 354 4.23 5.89 31.18
CA ALA A 354 4.97 4.63 31.21
C ALA A 354 5.19 4.03 29.81
N SER A 355 4.43 4.49 28.82
CA SER A 355 4.55 4.08 27.41
C SER A 355 5.01 5.23 26.50
N ALA A 356 5.52 6.32 27.09
CA ALA A 356 5.90 7.55 26.40
C ALA A 356 4.79 8.20 25.54
N TRP A 357 3.54 7.78 25.69
CA TRP A 357 2.40 8.33 24.97
C TRP A 357 1.87 9.58 25.70
N VAL A 358 2.22 10.78 25.26
CA VAL A 358 1.84 12.03 25.96
C VAL A 358 0.70 12.80 25.28
N VAL A 359 0.04 12.21 24.29
CA VAL A 359 -1.01 12.86 23.51
C VAL A 359 -2.28 13.03 24.33
N ASN A 360 -2.83 14.25 24.33
CA ASN A 360 -4.15 14.53 24.88
C ASN A 360 -5.22 14.37 23.79
N PRO A 361 -6.12 13.38 23.88
CA PRO A 361 -7.13 13.14 22.84
C PRO A 361 -8.19 14.25 22.72
N SER A 362 -8.33 15.10 23.72
CA SER A 362 -9.27 16.23 23.70
C SER A 362 -8.65 17.51 23.13
N GLN A 363 -7.35 17.51 22.80
CA GLN A 363 -6.69 18.66 22.22
C GLN A 363 -7.12 18.85 20.77
N SER A 364 -7.45 20.08 20.38
CA SER A 364 -7.73 20.42 18.99
C SER A 364 -6.55 20.09 18.09
N LEU A 365 -6.83 19.44 16.96
CA LEU A 365 -5.82 19.16 15.94
C LEU A 365 -5.23 20.46 15.36
N PRO A 366 -3.94 20.46 14.99
CA PRO A 366 -3.33 21.62 14.34
C PRO A 366 -4.04 21.97 13.03
N THR A 367 -3.99 23.26 12.68
CA THR A 367 -4.55 23.81 11.44
C THR A 367 -3.49 24.62 10.72
N ILE A 368 -3.49 24.58 9.38
CA ILE A 368 -2.61 25.43 8.57
C ILE A 368 -3.25 26.82 8.42
N ALA A 369 -2.55 27.86 8.85
CA ALA A 369 -3.00 29.24 8.66
C ALA A 369 -3.16 29.54 7.15
N GLY A 370 -4.34 30.06 6.77
CA GLY A 370 -4.67 30.39 5.37
C GLY A 370 -5.17 29.23 4.51
N LEU A 371 -5.14 27.99 5.00
CA LEU A 371 -5.77 26.87 4.30
C LEU A 371 -7.29 27.05 4.29
N ASN A 372 -7.88 27.04 3.11
CA ASN A 372 -9.33 27.16 2.92
C ASN A 372 -9.82 26.12 1.91
N ILE A 373 -10.31 24.98 2.41
CA ILE A 373 -10.81 23.89 1.57
C ILE A 373 -11.94 24.35 0.62
N LYS A 374 -12.70 25.40 0.96
CA LYS A 374 -13.79 25.91 0.11
C LYS A 374 -13.30 26.53 -1.20
N THR A 375 -12.01 26.86 -1.32
CA THR A 375 -11.44 27.36 -2.58
C THR A 375 -11.00 26.22 -3.51
N VAL A 376 -10.93 24.98 -3.00
CA VAL A 376 -10.62 23.80 -3.81
C VAL A 376 -11.77 23.56 -4.77
N THR A 377 -11.46 23.65 -6.07
CA THR A 377 -12.47 23.46 -7.13
C THR A 377 -12.56 21.99 -7.50
N ARG A 378 -13.79 21.48 -7.63
CA ARG A 378 -14.04 20.13 -8.14
C ARG A 378 -13.33 19.93 -9.48
N ARG A 379 -12.65 18.79 -9.66
CA ARG A 379 -12.05 18.44 -10.94
C ARG A 379 -13.13 17.90 -11.87
N THR A 380 -13.40 18.62 -12.96
CA THR A 380 -14.44 18.25 -13.95
C THR A 380 -13.91 17.31 -15.03
N THR A 381 -12.58 17.19 -15.15
CA THR A 381 -11.90 16.27 -16.06
C THR A 381 -10.96 15.39 -15.26
N ILE A 382 -11.48 14.25 -14.79
CA ILE A 382 -10.63 13.12 -14.42
C ILE A 382 -10.28 12.47 -15.76
N LEU A 383 -9.04 12.64 -16.23
CA LEU A 383 -8.52 11.76 -17.26
C LEU A 383 -8.45 10.38 -16.60
N SER A 384 -9.51 9.55 -16.77
CA SER A 384 -9.27 8.11 -16.76
C SER A 384 -8.23 7.89 -17.84
N SER A 385 -7.08 7.32 -17.50
CA SER A 385 -6.13 6.80 -18.49
C SER A 385 -6.75 5.56 -19.16
N THR A 386 -7.84 5.80 -19.88
CA THR A 386 -8.37 4.82 -20.83
C THR A 386 -7.35 4.73 -21.95
N VAL A 387 -6.75 3.55 -22.08
CA VAL A 387 -5.77 3.15 -23.09
C VAL A 387 -6.03 3.84 -24.44
N GLU A 388 -5.31 4.92 -24.72
CA GLU A 388 -5.24 5.45 -26.08
C GLU A 388 -4.39 4.47 -26.89
N SER A 389 -5.08 3.61 -27.64
CA SER A 389 -4.47 2.86 -28.73
C SER A 389 -3.95 3.86 -29.76
N SER A 390 -2.64 4.07 -29.78
CA SER A 390 -1.96 4.88 -30.80
C SER A 390 -2.02 4.17 -32.16
N THR A 391 -3.11 4.35 -32.90
CA THR A 391 -3.08 4.14 -34.35
C THR A 391 -2.37 5.32 -35.00
N THR A 392 -1.16 5.06 -35.47
CA THR A 392 -0.41 5.90 -36.41
C THR A 392 -1.26 6.29 -37.62
N GLN A 393 -1.55 7.57 -37.78
CA GLN A 393 -1.97 8.13 -39.07
C GLN A 393 -0.93 9.16 -39.55
N THR A 394 -0.36 8.83 -40.70
CA THR A 394 0.60 9.65 -41.44
C THR A 394 -0.15 10.67 -42.31
N SER A 395 0.20 11.95 -42.10
CA SER A 395 0.21 13.12 -42.99
C SER A 395 -0.79 13.29 -44.14
N ALA A 396 -1.43 14.47 -44.19
CA ALA A 396 -1.31 15.40 -45.32
C ALA A 396 -1.77 16.84 -44.95
N THR A 397 -1.01 17.80 -45.49
CA THR A 397 -1.06 19.26 -45.30
C THR A 397 -2.20 19.96 -46.05
N GLU A 398 -2.78 20.97 -45.39
CA GLU A 398 -3.49 22.23 -45.78
C GLU A 398 -3.62 22.68 -47.27
N PRO A 399 -4.56 23.60 -47.65
CA PRO A 399 -4.74 24.91 -46.99
C PRO A 399 -6.14 25.58 -46.89
N ALA A 400 -6.24 26.42 -45.84
CA ALA A 400 -6.90 27.72 -45.67
C ALA A 400 -8.18 28.10 -46.45
N SER A 401 -9.19 28.59 -45.70
CA SER A 401 -10.09 29.69 -46.12
C SER A 401 -10.70 30.37 -44.89
N GLU A 402 -10.46 31.67 -44.77
CA GLU A 402 -11.12 32.61 -43.86
C GLU A 402 -12.64 32.69 -44.11
N THR A 403 -13.45 32.99 -43.08
CA THR A 403 -14.46 34.07 -43.09
C THR A 403 -15.12 34.20 -41.71
N SER A 404 -15.16 35.44 -41.25
CA SER A 404 -15.74 36.01 -40.04
C SER A 404 -17.27 35.95 -39.99
N SER A 405 -17.88 35.87 -38.79
CA SER A 405 -18.91 36.84 -38.38
C SER A 405 -19.43 36.61 -36.95
N VAL A 406 -19.76 37.76 -36.36
CA VAL A 406 -20.16 38.07 -34.99
C VAL A 406 -21.69 37.93 -34.85
N GLY A 407 -22.20 37.61 -33.65
CA GLY A 407 -23.62 37.84 -33.36
C GLY A 407 -24.17 37.23 -32.06
N SER A 408 -24.44 38.09 -31.09
CA SER A 408 -24.87 37.88 -29.70
C SER A 408 -26.32 37.42 -29.45
N VAL A 409 -26.51 36.66 -28.36
CA VAL A 409 -27.48 36.79 -27.24
C VAL A 409 -28.96 37.14 -27.53
N SER A 410 -29.90 36.29 -27.10
CA SER A 410 -30.97 36.61 -26.12
C SER A 410 -31.99 35.46 -25.92
N SER A 411 -32.42 35.28 -24.67
CA SER A 411 -33.55 34.46 -24.18
C SER A 411 -34.60 35.41 -23.53
N PRO A 412 -35.71 34.95 -22.88
CA PRO A 412 -36.76 33.95 -23.16
C PRO A 412 -38.18 34.63 -23.12
N PRO A 413 -39.34 33.93 -22.93
CA PRO A 413 -39.80 33.64 -21.55
C PRO A 413 -40.66 32.36 -21.32
N ASN A 414 -40.83 32.11 -20.02
CA ASN A 414 -41.57 31.11 -19.21
C ASN A 414 -42.95 30.60 -19.66
N ASP A 415 -43.28 29.38 -19.19
CA ASP A 415 -44.58 29.09 -18.53
C ASP A 415 -44.53 27.84 -17.61
N GLU A 416 -45.41 27.86 -16.61
CA GLU A 416 -45.39 27.13 -15.33
C GLU A 416 -45.95 25.68 -15.32
N ALA A 417 -45.38 24.89 -14.40
CA ALA A 417 -45.96 23.88 -13.49
C ALA A 417 -47.14 22.96 -13.89
N ARG A 418 -46.92 21.62 -13.80
CA ARG A 418 -47.55 20.76 -12.74
C ARG A 418 -46.95 19.34 -12.69
N ALA A 419 -46.98 18.78 -11.47
CA ALA A 419 -46.36 17.55 -11.01
C ALA A 419 -46.94 16.23 -11.58
N GLY A 420 -46.08 15.22 -11.70
CA GLY A 420 -46.44 13.81 -11.93
C GLY A 420 -45.18 12.93 -12.05
N SER A 421 -45.01 12.02 -11.10
CA SER A 421 -43.98 10.98 -10.94
C SER A 421 -43.23 10.52 -12.21
N SER A 422 -41.89 10.60 -12.24
CA SER A 422 -41.07 9.91 -13.23
C SER A 422 -40.08 8.94 -12.57
N MET A 423 -40.27 7.66 -12.90
CA MET A 423 -39.26 6.63 -12.70
C MET A 423 -37.98 7.04 -13.43
N SER A 424 -36.84 6.91 -12.74
CA SER A 424 -35.51 7.11 -13.31
C SER A 424 -35.32 6.21 -14.53
N ARG A 425 -34.78 6.80 -15.60
CA ARG A 425 -34.44 6.18 -16.90
C ARG A 425 -33.30 5.14 -16.81
N GLY A 426 -33.12 4.48 -15.67
CA GLY A 426 -32.13 3.44 -15.43
C GLY A 426 -32.63 1.99 -15.59
N SER A 427 -33.93 1.73 -15.65
CA SER A 427 -34.48 0.36 -15.72
C SER A 427 -34.84 -0.16 -17.11
N LEU A 428 -34.77 0.66 -18.17
CA LEU A 428 -35.12 0.22 -19.53
C LEU A 428 -33.91 -0.31 -20.32
N ILE A 429 -32.68 -0.03 -19.87
CA ILE A 429 -31.45 -0.49 -20.54
C ILE A 429 -31.02 -1.88 -20.02
N GLY A 430 -31.32 -2.21 -18.76
CA GLY A 430 -31.02 -3.52 -18.17
C GLY A 430 -31.84 -4.70 -18.71
N ALA A 431 -33.06 -4.45 -19.23
CA ALA A 431 -33.93 -5.51 -19.75
C ALA A 431 -33.61 -5.91 -21.21
N ILE A 432 -32.99 -5.02 -22.00
CA ILE A 432 -32.69 -5.28 -23.41
C ILE A 432 -31.37 -6.04 -23.57
N VAL A 433 -30.38 -5.80 -22.69
CA VAL A 433 -29.09 -6.49 -22.72
C VAL A 433 -29.18 -7.93 -22.18
N GLY A 434 -30.02 -8.16 -21.15
CA GLY A 434 -30.24 -9.49 -20.59
C GLY A 434 -30.91 -10.49 -21.54
N SER A 435 -31.87 -10.05 -22.36
CA SER A 435 -32.57 -10.94 -23.30
C SER A 435 -31.72 -11.34 -24.51
N VAL A 436 -30.78 -10.50 -24.97
CA VAL A 436 -29.94 -10.82 -26.13
C VAL A 436 -28.85 -11.84 -25.76
N ILE A 437 -28.25 -11.71 -24.57
CA ILE A 437 -27.21 -12.63 -24.10
C ILE A 437 -27.82 -14.00 -23.74
N GLY A 438 -28.98 -14.02 -23.06
CA GLY A 438 -29.71 -15.26 -22.76
C GLY A 438 -30.21 -15.98 -24.01
N GLY A 439 -30.67 -15.23 -25.02
CA GLY A 439 -31.12 -15.79 -26.30
C GLY A 439 -29.99 -16.44 -27.11
N LEU A 440 -28.80 -15.83 -27.13
CA LEU A 440 -27.64 -16.35 -27.84
C LEU A 440 -27.05 -17.61 -27.19
N ALA A 441 -27.02 -17.68 -25.85
CA ALA A 441 -26.59 -18.88 -25.13
C ALA A 441 -27.48 -20.10 -25.42
N LEU A 442 -28.80 -19.90 -25.52
CA LEU A 442 -29.74 -20.96 -25.88
C LEU A 442 -29.58 -21.46 -27.33
N ILE A 443 -29.25 -20.56 -28.27
CA ILE A 443 -29.02 -20.93 -29.67
C ILE A 443 -27.73 -21.73 -29.82
N VAL A 444 -26.65 -21.34 -29.11
CA VAL A 444 -25.38 -22.08 -29.11
C VAL A 444 -25.55 -23.46 -28.46
N PHE A 445 -26.28 -23.54 -27.35
CA PHE A 445 -26.58 -24.83 -26.70
C PHE A 445 -27.43 -25.74 -27.59
N ALA A 446 -28.43 -25.19 -28.28
CA ALA A 446 -29.24 -25.95 -29.22
C ALA A 446 -28.39 -26.47 -30.41
N ALA A 447 -27.52 -25.63 -30.97
CA ALA A 447 -26.62 -26.03 -32.05
C ALA A 447 -25.65 -27.14 -31.61
N TRP A 448 -25.05 -27.02 -30.42
CA TRP A 448 -24.18 -28.04 -29.83
C TRP A 448 -24.92 -29.37 -29.61
N PHE A 449 -26.14 -29.31 -29.06
CA PHE A 449 -26.98 -30.49 -28.83
C PHE A 449 -27.35 -31.22 -30.14
N PHE A 450 -27.66 -30.49 -31.21
CA PHE A 450 -27.99 -31.09 -32.51
C PHE A 450 -26.78 -31.66 -33.25
N ILE A 451 -25.58 -31.10 -33.04
CA ILE A 451 -24.33 -31.63 -33.61
C ILE A 451 -23.95 -32.95 -32.91
N HIS A 452 -23.98 -33.00 -31.58
CA HIS A 452 -23.64 -34.23 -30.86
C HIS A 452 -24.67 -35.35 -31.02
N LYS A 453 -25.95 -35.03 -31.21
CA LYS A 453 -26.97 -36.05 -31.50
C LYS A 453 -26.78 -36.71 -32.88
N ARG A 454 -26.02 -36.08 -33.79
CA ARG A 454 -25.67 -36.63 -35.10
C ARG A 454 -24.48 -37.58 -35.05
N GLU A 455 -23.57 -37.42 -34.10
CA GLU A 455 -22.39 -38.30 -33.95
C GLU A 455 -22.72 -39.61 -33.21
N ALA A 456 -23.80 -39.65 -32.43
CA ALA A 456 -24.24 -40.85 -31.71
C ALA A 456 -24.90 -41.95 -32.59
N LYS A 457 -24.81 -41.88 -33.93
CA LYS A 457 -25.40 -42.86 -34.85
C LYS A 457 -24.41 -43.67 -35.69
N THR A 458 -23.12 -43.64 -35.36
CA THR A 458 -22.13 -44.46 -36.07
C THR A 458 -21.23 -45.19 -35.08
N SER A 459 -21.64 -46.40 -34.65
CA SER A 459 -20.74 -47.40 -34.06
C SER A 459 -20.68 -48.62 -34.99
N PRO A 460 -19.46 -49.10 -35.30
CA PRO A 460 -19.23 -50.50 -35.60
C PRO A 460 -18.67 -51.24 -34.36
N GLN A 461 -19.08 -52.50 -34.23
CA GLN A 461 -18.74 -53.49 -33.19
C GLN A 461 -17.23 -53.83 -33.07
N PRO A 462 -16.82 -54.47 -31.95
CA PRO A 462 -15.48 -55.01 -31.74
C PRO A 462 -15.34 -56.45 -32.24
N ASP A 463 -14.19 -56.79 -32.82
CA ASP A 463 -13.74 -58.16 -33.07
C ASP A 463 -12.62 -58.54 -32.08
N GLU A 464 -12.74 -59.75 -31.52
CA GLU A 464 -11.77 -60.44 -30.67
C GLU A 464 -10.54 -60.92 -31.47
N GLY A 465 -9.35 -60.96 -30.85
CA GLY A 465 -8.16 -61.50 -31.51
C GLY A 465 -6.88 -61.48 -30.69
N ASN A 466 -6.77 -62.49 -29.83
CA ASN A 466 -5.65 -63.10 -29.09
C ASN A 466 -4.15 -62.82 -29.43
N ASP A 467 -3.34 -62.88 -28.36
CA ASP A 467 -1.93 -63.30 -28.21
C ASP A 467 -0.81 -62.77 -29.13
N SER A 468 0.24 -62.16 -28.55
CA SER A 468 1.52 -62.88 -28.31
C SER A 468 2.65 -62.02 -27.72
N GLU A 469 3.31 -62.66 -26.76
CA GLU A 469 4.57 -62.40 -26.07
C GLU A 469 5.79 -62.14 -26.99
N LYS A 470 6.63 -61.14 -26.68
CA LYS A 470 8.10 -61.31 -26.55
C LYS A 470 8.87 -60.03 -26.16
N THR A 471 9.54 -60.18 -25.02
CA THR A 471 10.80 -59.58 -24.55
C THR A 471 11.82 -59.23 -25.64
N ILE A 472 12.55 -58.10 -25.48
CA ILE A 472 14.00 -57.97 -25.71
C ILE A 472 14.54 -56.79 -24.88
N LYS A 473 15.49 -57.10 -24.00
CA LYS A 473 16.53 -56.19 -23.47
C LYS A 473 17.62 -56.06 -24.54
N THR A 474 18.23 -54.88 -24.71
CA THR A 474 19.71 -54.69 -24.74
C THR A 474 20.07 -53.20 -24.54
N GLU A 475 20.93 -52.97 -23.54
CA GLU A 475 22.07 -52.03 -23.50
C GLU A 475 22.51 -51.36 -24.82
N LEU A 476 22.97 -50.10 -24.77
CA LEU A 476 24.42 -49.80 -24.71
C LEU A 476 24.69 -48.29 -24.61
N ALA A 477 25.70 -47.99 -23.80
CA ALA A 477 26.21 -46.69 -23.41
C ALA A 477 27.07 -45.98 -24.48
N GLY A 478 27.33 -44.68 -24.25
CA GLY A 478 28.70 -44.16 -24.28
C GLY A 478 29.07 -43.04 -25.27
N LEU A 479 29.31 -41.85 -24.70
CA LEU A 479 30.41 -40.88 -24.97
C LEU A 479 30.34 -40.00 -26.25
N PRO A 480 31.07 -38.84 -26.32
CA PRO A 480 32.07 -38.30 -25.39
C PRO A 480 31.91 -36.82 -24.96
N VAL A 481 32.55 -36.51 -23.83
CA VAL A 481 32.99 -35.18 -23.39
C VAL A 481 34.29 -34.79 -24.11
N ALA A 482 34.41 -33.53 -24.54
CA ALA A 482 35.67 -32.88 -24.95
C ALA A 482 35.52 -31.34 -24.86
N PRO A 483 36.60 -30.52 -24.90
CA PRO A 483 37.38 -30.12 -23.74
C PRO A 483 37.38 -28.58 -23.50
N ARG A 484 37.85 -28.18 -22.30
CA ARG A 484 38.21 -26.80 -21.97
C ARG A 484 39.19 -26.22 -23.00
N HIS A 485 38.95 -24.98 -23.42
CA HIS A 485 39.95 -24.13 -24.05
C HIS A 485 40.37 -23.05 -23.06
N GLU A 486 41.63 -23.13 -22.63
CA GLU A 486 42.39 -22.00 -22.14
C GLU A 486 42.86 -21.16 -23.35
N LEU A 487 42.71 -19.85 -23.27
CA LEU A 487 43.37 -18.86 -24.13
C LEU A 487 43.93 -17.73 -23.24
N PRO A 488 44.98 -17.03 -23.71
CA PRO A 488 46.09 -16.58 -22.89
C PRO A 488 45.96 -15.14 -22.42
N GLY A 489 46.76 -14.82 -21.40
CA GLY A 489 46.83 -13.52 -20.76
C GLY A 489 47.07 -12.36 -21.74
N ILE A 490 46.32 -11.29 -21.52
CA ILE A 490 46.59 -9.97 -22.08
C ILE A 490 46.87 -9.02 -20.91
N ARG A 491 47.92 -8.24 -21.13
CA ARG A 491 48.61 -7.34 -20.22
C ARG A 491 47.67 -6.37 -19.50
N GLN A 492 47.91 -6.22 -18.20
CA GLN A 492 47.53 -5.06 -17.41
C GLN A 492 48.08 -3.79 -18.07
N ASN A 493 47.20 -2.80 -18.24
CA ASN A 493 47.61 -1.41 -18.31
C ASN A 493 46.81 -0.67 -17.24
N ASP A 494 47.54 -0.24 -16.23
CA ASP A 494 47.05 0.53 -15.10
C ASP A 494 46.44 1.85 -15.59
N SER A 495 45.17 2.08 -15.23
CA SER A 495 44.67 3.43 -15.04
C SER A 495 43.77 3.43 -13.81
N TYR A 496 44.40 3.85 -12.73
CA TYR A 496 43.88 4.20 -11.43
C TYR A 496 42.65 5.11 -11.58
N PHE A 497 41.47 4.62 -11.18
CA PHE A 497 40.29 5.44 -10.92
C PHE A 497 39.76 5.07 -9.54
N ASP A 498 39.80 6.07 -8.67
CA ASP A 498 39.52 6.08 -7.24
C ASP A 498 38.00 6.01 -6.98
N PRO A 499 37.45 5.00 -6.25
CA PRO A 499 36.07 5.01 -5.83
C PRO A 499 35.96 5.31 -4.33
N ALA A 500 36.13 6.57 -3.95
CA ALA A 500 35.71 7.08 -2.65
C ALA A 500 34.38 7.86 -2.81
N SER A 501 33.27 7.12 -2.90
CA SER A 501 31.94 7.65 -2.55
C SER A 501 31.09 6.52 -1.96
N THR A 502 31.45 6.13 -0.75
CA THR A 502 30.64 5.24 0.09
C THR A 502 29.46 6.06 0.60
N VAL A 503 28.29 5.94 -0.03
CA VAL A 503 27.02 6.35 0.56
C VAL A 503 26.62 5.25 1.54
N SER A 504 26.93 5.49 2.82
CA SER A 504 26.56 4.61 3.91
C SER A 504 25.04 4.63 4.09
N TYR A 505 24.42 3.49 3.84
CA TYR A 505 23.08 3.17 4.32
C TYR A 505 23.14 3.01 5.84
N LEU A 506 22.38 3.81 6.58
CA LEU A 506 22.17 3.66 8.02
C LEU A 506 20.70 3.30 8.28
N PRO A 507 20.41 2.15 8.91
CA PRO A 507 19.26 1.99 9.79
C PRO A 507 19.70 2.08 11.27
N PRO A 508 18.74 2.17 12.20
CA PRO A 508 18.40 3.36 12.96
C PRO A 508 19.38 3.71 14.09
N TYR A 509 19.37 4.99 14.46
CA TYR A 509 20.16 5.62 15.51
C TYR A 509 20.07 4.91 16.88
N ASP A 510 21.20 4.40 17.33
CA ASP A 510 21.62 4.41 18.73
C ASP A 510 22.96 5.17 18.77
N LEU A 511 23.01 6.33 19.44
CA LEU A 511 24.28 6.99 19.74
C LEU A 511 24.47 7.06 21.26
N PRO A 512 25.63 6.60 21.77
CA PRO A 512 25.94 6.68 23.19
C PRO A 512 26.32 8.10 23.59
N HIS A 513 25.92 8.46 24.82
CA HIS A 513 26.43 9.61 25.55
C HIS A 513 27.95 9.50 25.74
N GLU A 514 28.71 10.48 25.26
CA GLU A 514 30.01 10.83 25.85
C GLU A 514 30.13 12.33 26.09
N VAL A 515 30.42 12.64 27.35
CA VAL A 515 30.69 13.96 27.91
C VAL A 515 32.17 14.27 27.63
N GLY A 516 32.42 15.34 26.88
CA GLY A 516 33.77 15.85 26.63
C GLY A 516 33.87 17.31 27.01
N GLU A 517 34.40 17.59 28.21
CA GLU A 517 34.91 18.90 28.60
C GLU A 517 36.07 19.31 27.69
N LEU A 518 36.07 20.54 27.16
CA LEU A 518 37.31 21.28 26.91
C LEU A 518 37.09 22.80 26.73
N SER A 519 37.51 23.52 27.77
CA SER A 519 38.42 24.68 27.75
C SER A 519 38.12 25.90 26.85
N SER A 520 37.90 27.01 27.55
CA SER A 520 38.02 28.43 27.17
C SER A 520 39.18 28.83 26.24
N THR A 521 38.94 29.82 25.36
CA THR A 521 39.66 31.13 25.33
C THR A 521 39.12 32.07 24.22
N GLY A 522 38.79 33.33 24.59
CA GLY A 522 38.77 34.59 23.79
C GLY A 522 37.83 34.68 22.57
N ILE A 523 37.12 35.77 22.24
CA ILE A 523 37.39 37.21 22.32
C ILE A 523 36.03 37.97 22.29
N SER A 524 36.02 39.17 22.90
CA SER A 524 34.99 40.24 22.97
C SER A 524 34.37 40.66 21.61
N GLU A 525 33.17 41.25 21.48
CA GLU A 525 32.67 42.51 22.06
C GLU A 525 31.13 42.63 22.02
N ALA A 526 30.58 43.26 23.07
CA ALA A 526 29.46 44.20 23.17
C ALA A 526 28.22 44.12 22.25
N LEU A 527 27.04 43.94 22.88
CA LEU A 527 25.99 44.97 22.89
C LEU A 527 25.06 44.77 24.11
N SER A 528 24.71 45.89 24.76
CA SER A 528 24.06 45.99 26.07
C SER A 528 22.57 46.33 26.00
N THR A 529 21.77 45.52 26.69
CA THR A 529 20.62 45.82 27.61
C THR A 529 19.40 46.66 27.13
N PRO A 530 18.26 46.67 27.88
CA PRO A 530 17.80 45.77 28.95
C PRO A 530 16.36 45.21 28.80
N VAL A 531 16.14 44.15 29.57
CA VAL A 531 14.88 43.52 29.98
C VAL A 531 14.10 44.43 30.95
N HIS A 532 12.77 44.46 30.81
CA HIS A 532 11.87 45.12 31.78
C HIS A 532 11.29 44.07 32.75
N GLU A 533 11.57 44.24 34.04
CA GLU A 533 11.01 43.48 35.16
C GLU A 533 9.49 43.73 35.35
N MET A 534 8.77 42.66 35.69
CA MET A 534 7.44 42.70 36.33
C MET A 534 7.58 42.74 37.86
N PRO A 535 6.66 43.38 38.59
CA PRO A 535 6.50 43.20 40.03
C PRO A 535 5.39 42.18 40.40
N PRO A 536 5.37 41.67 41.64
CA PRO A 536 4.68 40.43 42.04
C PRO A 536 3.29 40.60 42.69
N ASP A 537 2.64 39.44 42.83
CA ASP A 537 1.42 39.03 43.56
C ASP A 537 0.84 39.94 44.68
N GLU A 538 -0.49 40.05 44.69
CA GLU A 538 -1.29 40.24 45.92
C GLU A 538 -2.63 39.46 45.89
N LEU A 539 -2.73 38.51 46.83
CA LEU A 539 -3.89 38.04 47.61
C LEU A 539 -5.33 37.99 47.01
N SER A 540 -5.86 36.75 46.98
CA SER A 540 -7.28 36.42 47.23
C SER A 540 -7.61 36.51 48.74
N PRO A 541 -8.87 36.57 49.25
CA PRO A 541 -9.96 35.63 48.91
C PRO A 541 -11.41 36.19 48.92
N ARG A 542 -12.33 35.55 48.18
CA ARG A 542 -13.76 35.54 48.55
C ARG A 542 -14.41 34.18 48.31
N THR A 543 -15.04 33.71 49.38
CA THR A 543 -15.85 32.52 49.58
C THR A 543 -17.32 32.74 49.18
N ARG A 544 -17.94 31.67 48.65
CA ARG A 544 -19.36 31.23 48.68
C ARG A 544 -19.49 30.17 47.58
N GLY A 545 -19.84 28.90 47.78
CA GLY A 545 -20.65 28.25 48.80
C GLY A 545 -21.97 27.82 48.17
N VAL A 546 -22.12 26.55 47.78
CA VAL A 546 -23.39 25.80 47.70
C VAL A 546 -23.10 24.30 47.88
N GLU A 547 -23.95 23.67 48.69
CA GLU A 547 -24.14 22.28 49.12
C GLU A 547 -24.21 21.28 47.94
N GLY A 548 -23.94 19.97 48.03
CA GLY A 548 -23.97 19.01 49.14
C GLY A 548 -24.96 17.89 48.81
N PHE A 549 -24.50 16.69 48.44
CA PHE A 549 -25.24 15.42 48.59
C PHE A 549 -24.26 14.24 48.76
N ALA A 550 -24.65 13.31 49.64
CA ALA A 550 -23.82 12.40 50.43
C ALA A 550 -23.28 11.15 49.70
N PRO A 551 -22.23 10.49 50.26
CA PRO A 551 -21.66 9.23 49.77
C PRO A 551 -22.30 7.99 50.42
N VAL A 552 -22.34 6.89 49.66
CA VAL A 552 -22.68 5.53 50.15
C VAL A 552 -21.39 4.84 50.63
N VAL A 553 -21.50 4.09 51.73
CA VAL A 553 -20.39 3.57 52.56
C VAL A 553 -20.53 2.05 52.75
N ILE A 554 -19.40 1.33 52.52
CA ILE A 554 -18.90 0.06 53.13
C ILE A 554 -19.42 -1.30 52.60
N PRO A 555 -18.62 -2.42 52.60
CA PRO A 555 -17.39 -2.67 53.39
C PRO A 555 -16.10 -3.15 52.69
N GLN A 556 -15.02 -2.93 53.44
CA GLN A 556 -13.69 -3.54 53.34
C GLN A 556 -13.69 -5.05 53.64
N ALA A 557 -12.72 -5.75 53.05
CA ALA A 557 -12.18 -7.02 53.51
C ALA A 557 -10.63 -6.95 53.53
N GLN A 558 -10.03 -7.77 54.37
CA GLN A 558 -8.81 -7.52 55.13
C GLN A 558 -7.49 -7.91 54.44
N SER A 559 -6.43 -7.29 54.97
CA SER A 559 -4.99 -7.53 54.77
C SER A 559 -4.52 -8.90 55.30
N ALA A 560 -3.50 -9.48 54.64
CA ALA A 560 -2.60 -10.48 55.21
C ALA A 560 -1.17 -10.31 54.68
N THR A 561 -0.37 -9.66 55.52
CA THR A 561 0.98 -10.04 56.00
C THR A 561 2.15 -10.30 55.05
N VAL A 562 3.14 -9.42 55.21
CA VAL A 562 4.56 -9.47 54.83
C VAL A 562 5.32 -10.50 55.69
N HIS A 563 6.29 -11.20 55.10
CA HIS A 563 7.38 -11.85 55.83
C HIS A 563 8.75 -11.47 55.21
N GLU A 564 9.63 -10.96 56.06
CA GLU A 564 11.04 -10.62 55.82
C GLU A 564 11.95 -11.85 55.61
N MET A 565 12.87 -11.73 54.64
CA MET A 565 14.34 -11.96 54.64
C MET A 565 14.98 -13.12 55.46
N PRO A 566 16.07 -13.76 54.96
CA PRO A 566 17.40 -13.15 55.11
C PRO A 566 18.39 -13.29 53.95
N ASP A 567 19.34 -12.37 54.04
CA ASP A 567 20.55 -12.05 53.26
C ASP A 567 21.68 -13.10 53.41
N SER A 568 22.48 -13.34 52.37
CA SER A 568 23.90 -13.69 52.52
C SER A 568 24.72 -13.56 51.21
N ASN A 569 25.69 -12.65 51.24
CA ASN A 569 26.86 -12.53 50.38
C ASN A 569 27.72 -13.82 50.29
N ARG A 570 28.29 -14.13 49.11
CA ARG A 570 29.77 -14.23 48.87
C ARG A 570 30.16 -14.75 47.46
N VAL A 571 30.84 -13.87 46.71
CA VAL A 571 32.23 -14.00 46.18
C VAL A 571 32.57 -14.94 45.01
N SER A 572 33.21 -14.32 44.00
CA SER A 572 34.33 -14.77 43.12
C SER A 572 34.07 -14.98 41.62
N ALA A 573 34.42 -13.93 40.87
CA ALA A 573 35.39 -13.88 39.78
C ALA A 573 35.74 -15.18 39.02
N TYR A 574 35.59 -15.15 37.69
CA TYR A 574 36.65 -15.57 36.76
C TYR A 574 36.63 -14.72 35.49
N ILE A 575 37.74 -14.00 35.27
CA ILE A 575 38.15 -13.39 34.01
C ILE A 575 38.76 -14.50 33.14
N GLY A 576 38.37 -14.57 31.88
CA GLY A 576 38.99 -15.40 30.85
C GLY A 576 38.87 -14.74 29.48
N ARG A 577 39.94 -14.05 29.07
CA ARG A 577 40.17 -13.43 27.75
C ARG A 577 40.06 -14.44 26.59
N ALA A 578 39.37 -14.01 25.54
CA ALA A 578 39.73 -14.01 24.10
C ALA A 578 38.40 -13.70 23.38
N THR A 579 38.18 -12.56 22.72
CA THR A 579 38.99 -11.81 21.76
C THR A 579 38.72 -10.32 21.85
#